data_AF-A0A349MSQ3-F1
#
_entry.id   AF-A0A349MSQ3-F1
#
_cell.length_a   1.000
_cell.length_b   1.000
_cell.length_c   1.000
_cell.angle_alpha   90.00
_cell.angle_beta   90.00
_cell.angle_gamma   90.00
#
_symmetry.space_group_name_H-M   'P 1'
#
loop_
_entity.id
_entity.type
_entity.pdbx_description
1 polymer ?
#
loop_
_entity_poly.entity_id
_entity_poly.type
_entity_poly.pdbx_seq_one_letter_code
_entity_poly.pdbx_strand_id
1 'polypeptide(L)'
;MKKLAIIGSGLSGLTLANRLKNKFDVTVFEKSRGVGGRLATRRAEAYAFDHGAQYFTARTEAFHSFIQPLIDEGVVQRWVARHVEINGVRIVKRSSWETEEPRYVGTPGMNSIAKRLAHDLDIRTNTKITSLVRPKEWQLEAENG
;
A
#
# COMPACT_ATOMS: atom_id res chain seq x y z
N MET A 1 -16.90 20.58 -8.97
CA MET A 1 -15.48 20.18 -8.87
C MET A 1 -15.15 19.30 -10.09
N LYS A 2 -13.93 19.31 -10.64
CA LYS A 2 -13.59 18.42 -11.79
C LYS A 2 -13.48 16.97 -11.30
N LYS A 3 -13.95 16.00 -12.08
CA LYS A 3 -13.85 14.57 -11.76
C LYS A 3 -12.45 14.04 -12.06
N LEU A 4 -11.94 13.15 -11.20
CA LEU A 4 -10.67 12.45 -11.38
C LEU A 4 -10.86 10.96 -11.08
N ALA A 5 -10.61 10.11 -12.09
CA ALA A 5 -10.55 8.67 -11.90
C ALA A 5 -9.10 8.23 -11.66
N ILE A 6 -8.88 7.41 -10.64
CA ILE A 6 -7.58 6.77 -10.35
C ILE A 6 -7.76 5.26 -10.47
N ILE A 7 -6.93 4.59 -11.27
CA ILE A 7 -7.01 3.14 -11.46
C ILE A 7 -5.91 2.47 -10.62
N GLY A 8 -6.33 1.71 -9.62
CA GLY A 8 -5.49 1.00 -8.67
C GLY A 8 -5.46 1.66 -7.29
N SER A 9 -5.75 0.85 -6.27
CA SER A 9 -5.75 1.25 -4.84
C SER A 9 -4.49 0.81 -4.10
N GLY A 10 -3.35 0.78 -4.79
CA GLY A 10 -2.03 0.60 -4.17
C GLY A 10 -1.53 1.87 -3.49
N LEU A 11 -0.36 1.80 -2.86
CA LEU A 11 0.26 2.94 -2.16
C LEU A 11 0.27 4.23 -3.00
N SER A 12 0.65 4.12 -4.28
CA SER A 12 0.72 5.28 -5.18
C SER A 12 -0.66 5.90 -5.44
N GLY A 13 -1.67 5.08 -5.75
CA GLY A 13 -3.02 5.55 -6.05
C GLY A 13 -3.69 6.19 -4.85
N LEU A 14 -3.55 5.57 -3.67
CA LEU A 14 -4.08 6.11 -2.42
C LEU A 14 -3.38 7.39 -1.98
N THR A 15 -2.06 7.48 -2.18
CA THR A 15 -1.30 8.71 -1.93
C THR A 15 -1.77 9.84 -2.84
N LEU A 16 -1.94 9.56 -4.14
CA LEU A 16 -2.43 10.53 -5.11
C LEU A 16 -3.85 11.01 -4.77
N ALA A 17 -4.75 10.08 -4.43
CA ALA A 17 -6.12 10.37 -4.04
C ALA A 17 -6.17 11.33 -2.84
N ASN A 18 -5.42 11.03 -1.77
CA ASN A 18 -5.38 11.91 -0.59
C ASN A 18 -4.83 13.31 -0.89
N ARG A 19 -3.85 13.43 -1.78
CA ARG A 19 -3.29 14.74 -2.18
C ARG A 19 -4.25 15.57 -3.01
N LEU A 20 -5.19 14.92 -3.73
CA LEU A 20 -6.05 15.58 -4.72
C LEU A 20 -7.52 15.67 -4.30
N LYS A 21 -7.95 14.97 -3.24
CA LYS A 21 -9.37 14.90 -2.81
C LYS A 21 -10.01 16.25 -2.47
N ASN A 22 -9.23 17.26 -2.07
CA ASN A 22 -9.74 18.62 -1.80
C ASN A 22 -9.80 19.50 -3.06
N LYS A 23 -9.29 19.03 -4.20
CA LYS A 23 -9.21 19.76 -5.48
C LYS A 23 -10.08 19.14 -6.56
N PHE A 24 -10.34 17.85 -6.47
CA PHE A 24 -11.08 17.05 -7.45
C PHE A 24 -12.11 16.17 -6.76
N ASP A 25 -13.18 15.85 -7.48
CA ASP A 25 -14.08 14.75 -7.13
C ASP A 25 -13.40 13.44 -7.53
N VAL A 26 -12.73 12.79 -6.58
CA VAL A 26 -11.83 11.65 -6.82
C VAL A 26 -12.57 10.33 -6.60
N THR A 27 -12.56 9.46 -7.61
CA THR A 27 -12.98 8.05 -7.49
C THR A 27 -11.80 7.14 -7.81
N VAL A 28 -11.51 6.19 -6.91
CA VAL A 28 -10.47 5.17 -7.12
C VAL A 28 -11.12 3.86 -7.53
N PHE A 29 -10.65 3.22 -8.60
CA PHE A 29 -11.13 1.93 -9.07
C PHE A 29 -10.11 0.83 -8.79
N GLU A 30 -10.54 -0.27 -8.18
CA GLU A 30 -9.69 -1.40 -7.84
C GLU A 30 -10.32 -2.70 -8.33
N LYS A 31 -9.58 -3.46 -9.13
CA LYS A 31 -10.05 -4.76 -9.65
C LYS A 31 -10.26 -5.81 -8.55
N SER A 32 -9.50 -5.71 -7.47
CA SER A 32 -9.53 -6.67 -6.36
C SER A 32 -10.58 -6.32 -5.31
N ARG A 33 -10.90 -7.29 -4.44
CA ARG A 33 -11.89 -7.13 -3.35
C ARG A 33 -11.51 -6.09 -2.29
N GLY A 34 -10.23 -5.74 -2.19
CA GLY A 34 -9.74 -4.83 -1.17
C GLY A 34 -8.52 -4.06 -1.61
N VAL A 35 -8.16 -3.06 -0.82
CA VAL A 35 -7.08 -2.12 -1.13
C VAL A 35 -5.69 -2.65 -0.79
N GLY A 36 -4.67 -2.00 -1.37
CA GLY A 36 -3.27 -2.14 -0.99
C GLY A 36 -2.37 -2.71 -2.07
N GLY A 37 -2.91 -3.43 -3.05
CA GLY A 37 -2.11 -4.02 -4.14
C GLY A 37 -0.95 -4.85 -3.61
N ARG A 38 0.30 -4.40 -3.83
CA ARG A 38 1.51 -5.08 -3.35
C ARG A 38 1.80 -4.88 -1.85
N LEU A 39 1.00 -4.10 -1.13
CA LEU A 39 0.99 -4.08 0.33
C LEU A 39 0.06 -5.16 0.92
N ALA A 40 -0.42 -6.11 0.12
CA ALA A 40 -1.46 -7.04 0.56
C ALA A 40 -0.99 -8.06 1.60
N THR A 41 -1.83 -8.23 2.61
CA THR A 41 -1.77 -9.31 3.60
C THR A 41 -2.80 -10.37 3.22
N ARG A 42 -2.38 -11.62 3.08
CA ARG A 42 -3.28 -12.77 2.89
C ARG A 42 -3.63 -13.35 4.24
N ARG A 43 -4.89 -13.73 4.42
CA ARG A 43 -5.39 -14.44 5.60
C ARG A 43 -5.82 -15.85 5.20
N ALA A 44 -5.43 -16.83 5.98
CA ALA A 44 -5.79 -18.24 5.80
C ALA A 44 -5.96 -18.86 7.19
N GLU A 45 -7.20 -19.20 7.55
CA GLU A 45 -7.56 -19.76 8.86
C GLU A 45 -6.81 -19.09 10.03
N ALA A 46 -5.89 -19.82 10.69
CA ALA A 46 -5.11 -19.37 11.84
C ALA A 46 -3.92 -18.45 11.51
N TYR A 47 -3.67 -18.16 10.23
CA TYR A 47 -2.49 -17.44 9.76
C TYR A 47 -2.83 -16.17 8.98
N ALA A 48 -1.98 -15.17 9.13
CA ALA A 48 -1.90 -14.02 8.25
C ALA A 48 -0.46 -13.81 7.84
N PHE A 49 -0.24 -13.49 6.57
CA PHE A 49 1.10 -13.24 6.05
C PHE A 49 1.10 -12.19 4.94
N ASP A 50 2.13 -11.35 4.97
CA ASP A 50 2.39 -10.34 3.95
C ASP A 50 3.11 -11.00 2.78
N HIS A 51 2.38 -11.18 1.68
CA HIS A 51 2.87 -11.91 0.48
C HIS A 51 3.35 -10.97 -0.64
N GLY A 52 3.23 -9.66 -0.42
CA GLY A 52 3.79 -8.62 -1.29
C GLY A 52 5.07 -8.05 -0.68
N ALA A 53 5.04 -6.77 -0.34
CA ALA A 53 6.15 -6.12 0.36
C ALA A 53 6.30 -6.70 1.78
N GLN A 54 7.47 -7.24 2.09
CA GLN A 54 7.77 -7.79 3.42
C GLN A 54 8.12 -6.70 4.43
N TYR A 55 8.85 -5.67 3.97
CA TYR A 55 9.20 -4.46 4.69
C TYR A 55 9.53 -3.36 3.68
N PHE A 56 9.72 -2.13 4.14
CA PHE A 56 10.27 -1.05 3.34
C PHE A 56 11.29 -0.22 4.14
N THR A 57 12.18 0.49 3.47
CA THR A 57 13.05 1.50 4.09
C THR A 57 12.54 2.89 3.73
N ALA A 58 12.90 3.89 4.55
CA ALA A 58 12.68 5.29 4.23
C ALA A 58 14.04 5.97 4.12
N ARG A 59 14.32 6.56 2.95
CA ARG A 59 15.62 7.15 2.61
C ARG A 59 15.53 8.64 2.27
N THR A 60 14.35 9.10 1.89
CA THR A 60 14.11 10.50 1.52
C THR A 60 13.30 11.17 2.59
N GLU A 61 13.59 12.45 2.84
CA GLU A 61 12.86 13.24 3.84
C GLU A 61 11.36 13.29 3.53
N ALA A 62 11.00 13.42 2.26
CA ALA A 62 9.60 13.40 1.82
C ALA A 62 8.88 12.09 2.19
N PHE A 63 9.57 10.94 2.16
CA PHE A 63 8.96 9.66 2.53
C PHE A 63 8.96 9.45 4.04
N HIS A 64 9.97 9.93 4.77
CA HIS A 64 9.95 9.99 6.24
C HIS A 64 8.75 10.81 6.73
N SER A 65 8.60 12.04 6.23
CA SER A 65 7.45 12.90 6.53
C SER A 65 6.11 12.24 6.17
N PHE A 66 6.07 11.44 5.09
CA PHE A 66 4.87 10.72 4.70
C PHE A 66 4.50 9.59 5.68
N ILE A 67 5.48 8.84 6.21
CA ILE A 67 5.21 7.71 7.11
C ILE A 67 5.11 8.13 8.59
N GLN A 68 5.61 9.30 8.98
CA GLN A 68 5.65 9.72 10.38
C GLN A 68 4.26 9.70 11.04
N PRO A 69 3.19 10.26 10.45
CA PRO A 69 1.85 10.17 11.04
C PRO A 69 1.36 8.71 11.18
N LEU A 70 1.75 7.83 10.25
CA LEU A 70 1.40 6.41 10.33
C LEU A 70 2.17 5.69 11.44
N ILE A 71 3.37 6.15 11.77
CA ILE A 71 4.15 5.67 12.92
C ILE A 71 3.48 6.12 14.22
N ASP A 72 3.13 7.40 14.30
CA ASP A 72 2.49 8.00 15.49
C ASP A 72 1.14 7.32 15.80
N GLU A 73 0.40 6.93 14.75
CA GLU A 73 -0.86 6.17 14.87
C GLU A 73 -0.65 4.65 15.08
N GLY A 74 0.59 4.18 15.10
CA GLY A 74 0.93 2.75 15.25
C GLY A 74 0.64 1.89 14.03
N VAL A 75 0.17 2.46 12.91
CA VAL A 75 -0.10 1.73 11.65
C VAL A 75 1.19 1.24 11.01
N VAL A 76 2.29 1.96 11.19
CA VAL A 76 3.65 1.59 10.76
C VAL A 76 4.53 1.45 11.99
N GLN A 77 5.37 0.43 12.02
CA GLN A 77 6.37 0.26 13.08
C GLN A 77 7.73 -0.11 12.49
N ARG A 78 8.80 0.28 13.21
CA ARG A 78 10.15 -0.21 12.90
C ARG A 78 10.23 -1.70 13.23
N TRP A 79 10.72 -2.49 12.30
CA TRP A 79 10.92 -3.92 12.49
C TRP A 79 12.36 -4.23 12.90
N VAL A 80 12.52 -4.57 14.18
CA VAL A 80 13.81 -5.01 14.75
C VAL A 80 13.91 -6.54 14.63
N ALA A 81 14.27 -7.02 13.45
CA ALA A 81 14.35 -8.45 13.16
C ALA A 81 15.69 -9.06 13.58
N ARG A 82 15.64 -10.32 14.05
CA ARG A 82 16.81 -11.20 14.09
C ARG A 82 17.03 -11.74 12.67
N HIS A 83 18.14 -11.37 12.07
CA HIS A 83 18.44 -11.68 10.68
C HIS A 83 19.59 -12.67 10.57
N VAL A 84 19.50 -13.59 9.61
CA VAL A 84 20.53 -14.58 9.31
C VAL A 84 20.77 -14.68 7.81
N GLU A 85 22.02 -14.84 7.42
CA GLU A 85 22.40 -15.15 6.04
C GLU A 85 22.81 -16.63 5.96
N ILE A 86 22.28 -17.36 4.98
CA ILE A 86 22.49 -18.81 4.82
C ILE A 86 23.11 -19.06 3.44
N ASN A 87 24.24 -19.78 3.39
CA ASN A 87 24.89 -20.15 2.13
C ASN A 87 24.50 -21.58 1.68
N GLY A 88 23.19 -21.82 1.54
CA GLY A 88 22.62 -23.12 1.18
C GLY A 88 22.57 -24.12 2.35
N VAL A 89 23.67 -24.34 3.07
CA VAL A 89 23.76 -25.40 4.09
C VAL A 89 24.05 -24.92 5.51
N ARG A 90 24.61 -23.73 5.70
CA ARG A 90 24.94 -23.20 7.03
C ARG A 90 24.63 -21.70 7.14
N ILE A 91 24.37 -21.28 8.37
CA ILE A 91 24.30 -19.86 8.71
C ILE A 91 25.71 -19.29 8.66
N VAL A 92 25.94 -18.31 7.78
CA VAL A 92 27.24 -17.63 7.63
C VAL A 92 27.30 -16.32 8.39
N LYS A 93 26.15 -15.73 8.74
CA LYS A 93 26.08 -14.49 9.50
C LYS A 93 24.80 -14.42 10.32
N ARG A 94 24.90 -13.81 11.50
CA ARG A 94 23.76 -13.42 12.34
C ARG A 94 23.87 -11.93 12.63
N SER A 95 22.78 -11.19 12.45
CA SER A 95 22.70 -9.77 12.80
C SER A 95 21.35 -9.43 13.42
N SER A 96 21.28 -8.26 14.06
CA SER A 96 20.04 -7.63 14.47
C SER A 96 19.85 -6.38 13.62
N TRP A 97 18.63 -6.14 13.15
CA TRP A 97 18.30 -4.91 12.41
C TRP A 97 18.12 -3.68 13.32
N GLU A 98 18.42 -3.80 14.61
CA GLU A 98 18.36 -2.70 15.59
C GLU A 98 19.35 -1.57 15.29
N THR A 99 20.55 -1.91 14.80
CA THR A 99 21.62 -0.94 14.51
C THR A 99 21.85 -0.73 13.01
N GLU A 100 21.05 -1.36 12.15
CA GLU A 100 21.11 -1.21 10.69
C GLU A 100 20.14 -0.12 10.17
N GLU A 101 20.14 0.14 8.85
CA GLU A 101 19.14 0.98 8.19
C GLU A 101 17.72 0.56 8.65
N PRO A 102 16.90 1.50 9.18
CA PRO A 102 15.56 1.18 9.65
C PRO A 102 14.69 0.59 8.55
N ARG A 103 14.10 -0.56 8.87
CA ARG A 103 13.09 -1.23 8.05
C ARG A 103 11.76 -1.14 8.76
N TYR A 104 10.71 -0.89 8.01
CA TYR A 104 9.37 -0.63 8.52
C TYR A 104 8.37 -1.64 7.98
N VAL A 105 7.37 -1.93 8.79
CA VAL A 105 6.25 -2.82 8.45
C VAL A 105 4.94 -2.17 8.84
N GLY A 106 3.86 -2.53 8.14
CA GLY A 106 2.51 -2.20 8.58
C GLY A 106 2.09 -3.12 9.73
N THR A 107 1.32 -2.61 10.70
CA THR A 107 0.77 -3.42 11.81
C THR A 107 -0.75 -3.24 11.90
N PRO A 108 -1.54 -4.33 12.13
CA PRO A 108 -1.13 -5.72 12.37
C PRO A 108 -0.67 -6.50 11.11
N GLY A 109 -0.61 -5.86 9.95
CA GLY A 109 -0.01 -6.42 8.73
C GLY A 109 0.22 -5.32 7.70
N MET A 110 1.01 -5.60 6.66
CA MET A 110 1.41 -4.59 5.67
C MET A 110 0.22 -3.86 5.03
N ASN A 111 -0.94 -4.52 4.88
CA ASN A 111 -2.12 -3.90 4.28
C ASN A 111 -2.77 -2.81 5.14
N SER A 112 -2.38 -2.68 6.40
CA SER A 112 -2.93 -1.70 7.34
C SER A 112 -2.60 -0.27 6.89
N ILE A 113 -1.44 -0.08 6.27
CA ILE A 113 -1.04 1.20 5.64
C ILE A 113 -2.05 1.60 4.58
N ALA A 114 -2.37 0.68 3.66
CA ALA A 114 -3.31 0.96 2.59
C ALA A 114 -4.73 1.22 3.11
N LYS A 115 -5.19 0.45 4.10
CA LYS A 115 -6.50 0.67 4.73
C LYS A 115 -6.59 2.04 5.38
N ARG A 116 -5.53 2.46 6.07
CA ARG A 116 -5.47 3.78 6.71
C ARG A 116 -5.48 4.91 5.68
N LEU A 117 -4.76 4.75 4.56
CA LEU A 117 -4.78 5.74 3.48
C LEU A 117 -6.10 5.72 2.69
N ALA A 118 -6.80 4.59 2.65
CA ALA A 118 -8.10 4.45 2.01
C ALA A 118 -9.25 5.08 2.81
N HIS A 119 -9.03 5.42 4.08
CA HIS A 119 -10.01 6.07 4.93
C HIS A 119 -10.50 7.38 4.29
N ASP A 120 -11.82 7.58 4.25
CA ASP A 120 -12.50 8.73 3.64
C ASP A 120 -12.25 8.95 2.13
N LEU A 121 -11.92 7.90 1.37
CA LEU A 121 -11.86 7.96 -0.09
C LEU A 121 -13.03 7.20 -0.73
N ASP A 122 -13.56 7.71 -1.85
CA ASP A 122 -14.48 6.93 -2.71
C ASP A 122 -13.66 5.89 -3.50
N ILE A 123 -13.77 4.63 -3.10
CA ILE A 123 -13.07 3.50 -3.72
C ILE A 123 -14.08 2.45 -4.16
N ARG A 124 -14.07 2.15 -5.46
CA ARG A 124 -14.86 1.10 -6.10
C ARG A 124 -14.01 -0.16 -6.28
N THR A 125 -14.11 -1.08 -5.33
CA THR A 125 -13.46 -2.40 -5.38
C THR A 125 -14.26 -3.40 -6.22
N ASN A 126 -13.64 -4.51 -6.62
CA ASN A 126 -14.20 -5.46 -7.61
C ASN A 126 -14.59 -4.77 -8.93
N THR A 127 -13.88 -3.70 -9.29
CA THR A 127 -14.12 -2.92 -10.50
C THR A 127 -12.86 -2.94 -11.35
N LYS A 128 -12.76 -3.95 -12.20
CA LYS A 128 -11.66 -4.06 -13.15
C LYS A 128 -11.95 -3.20 -14.36
N ILE A 129 -11.22 -2.10 -14.50
CA ILE A 129 -11.28 -1.27 -15.70
C ILE A 129 -10.61 -2.01 -16.84
N THR A 130 -11.33 -2.18 -17.95
CA THR A 130 -10.91 -2.92 -19.15
C THR A 130 -10.61 -2.00 -20.33
N SER A 131 -11.23 -0.83 -20.39
CA SER A 131 -11.04 0.13 -21.48
C SER A 131 -11.02 1.58 -20.98
N LEU A 132 -10.27 2.42 -21.71
CA LEU A 132 -10.18 3.86 -21.53
C LEU A 132 -10.37 4.53 -22.88
N VAL A 133 -11.44 5.30 -23.02
CA VAL A 133 -11.72 6.06 -24.23
C VAL A 133 -11.90 7.54 -23.90
N ARG A 134 -11.52 8.41 -24.83
CA ARG A 134 -11.71 9.86 -24.66
C ARG A 134 -12.32 10.48 -25.91
N PRO A 135 -13.64 10.43 -26.09
CA PRO A 135 -14.31 11.13 -27.17
C PRO A 135 -14.29 12.65 -26.95
N LYS A 136 -14.72 13.09 -25.75
CA LYS A 136 -14.68 14.50 -25.29
C LYS A 136 -14.16 14.57 -23.87
N GLU A 137 -14.72 13.72 -23.00
CA GLU A 137 -14.24 13.45 -21.65
C GLU A 137 -13.71 12.03 -21.55
N TRP A 138 -12.94 11.73 -20.49
CA TRP A 138 -12.50 10.38 -20.21
C TRP A 138 -13.68 9.52 -19.79
N GLN A 139 -13.79 8.35 -20.40
CA GLN A 139 -14.74 7.31 -20.06
C GLN A 139 -13.97 6.02 -19.75
N LEU A 140 -14.41 5.33 -18.71
CA LEU A 140 -13.82 4.08 -18.24
C LEU A 140 -14.88 2.99 -18.39
N GLU A 141 -14.50 1.86 -18.97
CA GLU A 141 -15.35 0.67 -19.05
C GLU A 141 -14.87 -0.34 -18.01
N ALA A 142 -15.80 -0.90 -17.23
CA ALA A 142 -15.51 -1.96 -16.28
C ALA A 142 -15.91 -3.32 -16.86
N GLU A 143 -15.27 -4.39 -16.41
CA GLU A 143 -15.57 -5.77 -16.82
C GLU A 143 -17.03 -6.17 -16.58
N ASN A 144 -17.73 -5.52 -15.65
CA ASN A 144 -19.10 -5.85 -15.26
C ASN A 144 -20.17 -4.94 -15.91
N GLY A 145 -19.80 -4.12 -16.90
CA GLY A 145 -20.64 -3.04 -17.42
C GLY A 145 -20.74 -1.86 -16.47
#